data_AF-A0A9Q1HIP5-F1
#
_entry.id   AF-A0A9Q1HIP5-F1
#
_cell.length_a   1.000
_cell.length_b   1.000
_cell.length_c   1.000
_cell.angle_alpha   90.00
_cell.angle_beta   90.00
_cell.angle_gamma   90.00
#
_symmetry.space_group_name_H-M   'P 1'
#
loop_
_entity.id
_entity.type
_entity.pdbx_description
1 polymer ?
#
loop_
_entity_poly.entity_id
_entity_poly.type
_entity_poly.pdbx_seq_one_letter_code
_entity_poly.pdbx_strand_id
1 'polypeptide(L)'
;MFGVVIIVSLTFLAGTSYGKNGQRCTCNMVHHVQEEFCNSDYALHVMIHAGVPSPLPGERDLGDINNKYMKYEVEVVESFKEDDFEKGQIINVYSPRHDICGKPGLMDEIRGGTSNEYLFVGDIGQIEDGDEFMVITNCNWVEPWEDIGESQRDGLRGMYTDCSCTIFPVSGPMDIGDTNADRFSYDNCFFNPVKAQVLKVKDCETLHGFCLRQSDRTCRWENTDAFQECFATRKSSLTTSAAAVTTKEGCKLFSGRKKRQCLLKFLKNRNNGRK
;
A
#
# COMPACT_ATOMS: atom_id res chain seq x y z
N MET A 1 42.27 -38.88 -50.67
CA MET A 1 40.99 -38.36 -50.12
C MET A 1 41.19 -38.13 -48.64
N PHE A 2 41.58 -36.91 -48.23
CA PHE A 2 41.66 -36.54 -46.82
C PHE A 2 40.44 -35.68 -46.51
N GLY A 3 39.53 -36.23 -45.71
CA GLY A 3 38.29 -35.56 -45.31
C GLY A 3 38.56 -34.50 -44.26
N VAL A 4 38.18 -33.27 -44.55
CA VAL A 4 38.20 -32.15 -43.61
C VAL A 4 36.96 -32.26 -42.73
N VAL A 5 37.16 -32.50 -41.43
CA VAL A 5 36.10 -32.46 -40.42
C VAL A 5 35.94 -31.01 -39.98
N ILE A 6 34.83 -30.37 -40.38
CA ILE A 6 34.46 -29.03 -39.93
C ILE A 6 33.70 -29.17 -38.61
N ILE A 7 34.35 -28.80 -37.50
CA ILE A 7 33.72 -28.68 -36.18
C ILE A 7 33.04 -27.31 -36.13
N VAL A 8 31.71 -27.29 -36.23
CA VAL A 8 30.91 -26.08 -36.00
C VAL A 8 30.70 -25.93 -34.50
N SER A 9 31.53 -25.10 -33.88
CA SER A 9 31.38 -24.72 -32.47
C SER A 9 30.18 -23.77 -32.33
N LEU A 10 29.04 -24.27 -31.85
CA LEU A 10 27.92 -23.44 -31.40
C LEU A 10 28.33 -22.70 -30.12
N THR A 11 28.72 -21.44 -30.26
CA THR A 11 28.84 -20.52 -29.13
C THR A 11 27.44 -20.07 -28.69
N PHE A 12 26.93 -20.72 -27.65
CA PHE A 12 25.79 -20.26 -26.88
C PHE A 12 26.15 -18.92 -26.23
N LEU A 13 25.72 -17.81 -26.83
CA LEU A 13 25.71 -16.50 -26.18
C LEU A 13 24.66 -16.54 -25.08
N ALA A 14 25.09 -16.91 -23.87
CA ALA A 14 24.34 -16.67 -22.66
C ALA A 14 24.21 -15.15 -22.49
N GLY A 15 23.10 -14.60 -22.98
CA GLY A 15 22.71 -13.22 -22.69
C GLY A 15 22.55 -13.08 -21.19
N THR A 16 23.53 -12.49 -20.54
CA THR A 16 23.38 -11.98 -19.19
C THR A 16 22.34 -10.87 -19.27
N SER A 17 21.12 -11.18 -18.87
CA SER A 17 20.14 -10.16 -18.51
C SER A 17 20.79 -9.34 -17.40
N TYR A 18 21.34 -8.19 -17.78
CA TYR A 18 21.68 -7.11 -16.86
C TYR A 18 20.34 -6.65 -16.29
N GLY A 19 19.90 -7.33 -15.22
CA GLY A 19 18.87 -6.80 -14.34
C GLY A 19 19.40 -5.47 -13.85
N LYS A 20 18.80 -4.37 -14.34
CA LYS A 20 19.01 -3.05 -13.76
C LYS A 20 18.64 -3.18 -12.29
N ASN A 21 19.65 -3.10 -11.42
CA ASN A 21 19.45 -2.88 -10.00
C ASN A 21 18.91 -1.46 -9.83
N GLY A 22 17.61 -1.27 -10.13
CA GLY A 22 16.89 -0.09 -9.68
C GLY A 22 16.89 -0.12 -8.17
N GLN A 23 17.41 0.93 -7.53
CA GLN A 23 17.23 1.11 -6.10
C GLN A 23 15.73 1.06 -5.82
N ARG A 24 15.31 0.05 -5.05
CA ARG A 24 13.93 -0.03 -4.57
C ARG A 24 13.74 1.13 -3.61
N CYS A 25 12.86 2.06 -3.97
CA CYS A 25 12.37 3.05 -3.03
C CYS A 25 11.89 2.33 -1.76
N THR A 26 12.39 2.75 -0.60
CA THR A 26 11.94 2.24 0.69
C THR A 26 11.16 3.36 1.34
N CYS A 27 9.84 3.26 1.30
CA CYS A 27 8.97 4.12 2.08
C CYS A 27 9.14 3.74 3.54
N ASN A 28 9.50 4.71 4.38
CA ASN A 28 10.03 4.46 5.72
C ASN A 28 9.08 3.67 6.63
N MET A 29 7.76 3.66 6.33
CA MET A 29 6.75 2.87 7.02
C MET A 29 5.64 2.44 6.06
N VAL A 30 4.94 1.35 6.41
CA VAL A 30 3.68 1.01 5.74
C VAL A 30 2.59 1.82 6.42
N HIS A 31 1.95 2.71 5.67
CA HIS A 31 0.84 3.52 6.17
C HIS A 31 -0.49 2.89 5.79
N HIS A 32 -1.50 3.19 6.61
CA HIS A 32 -2.89 2.85 6.30
C HIS A 32 -3.42 3.87 5.29
N VAL A 33 -4.34 3.47 4.42
CA VAL A 33 -4.92 4.36 3.39
C VAL A 33 -5.56 5.63 3.97
N GLN A 34 -6.14 5.55 5.17
CA GLN A 34 -6.63 6.73 5.90
C GLN A 34 -5.50 7.65 6.37
N GLU A 35 -4.34 7.11 6.77
CA GLU A 35 -3.16 7.93 7.13
C GLU A 35 -2.55 8.59 5.89
N GLU A 36 -2.51 7.88 4.75
CA GLU A 36 -2.12 8.47 3.46
C GLU A 36 -3.03 9.64 3.09
N PHE A 37 -4.35 9.46 3.24
CA PHE A 37 -5.32 10.53 3.03
C PHE A 37 -5.14 11.69 4.03
N CYS A 38 -4.89 11.41 5.31
CA CYS A 38 -4.77 12.44 6.32
C CYS A 38 -3.49 13.27 6.20
N ASN A 39 -2.37 12.63 5.89
CA ASN A 39 -1.04 13.26 5.88
C ASN A 39 -0.66 13.90 4.55
N SER A 40 -1.42 13.64 3.47
CA SER A 40 -1.25 14.29 2.17
C SER A 40 -1.78 15.72 2.15
N ASP A 41 -1.44 16.48 1.12
CA ASP A 41 -2.04 17.81 0.90
C ASP A 41 -3.30 17.73 0.04
N TYR A 42 -3.39 16.76 -0.87
CA TYR A 42 -4.56 16.58 -1.75
C TYR A 42 -4.91 15.11 -1.98
N ALA A 43 -6.16 14.86 -2.35
CA ALA A 43 -6.67 13.55 -2.73
C ALA A 43 -7.67 13.69 -3.87
N LEU A 44 -7.32 13.19 -5.06
CA LEU A 44 -8.06 13.41 -6.30
C LEU A 44 -8.28 12.09 -7.03
N HIS A 45 -9.50 11.85 -7.51
CA HIS A 45 -9.73 10.93 -8.61
C HIS A 45 -9.48 11.69 -9.92
N VAL A 46 -8.55 11.21 -10.73
CA VAL A 46 -8.10 11.88 -11.95
C VAL A 46 -8.08 10.96 -13.16
N MET A 47 -8.22 11.54 -14.35
CA MET A 47 -7.97 10.88 -15.63
C MET A 47 -6.67 11.42 -16.22
N ILE A 48 -5.73 10.52 -16.53
CA ILE A 48 -4.42 10.88 -17.08
C ILE A 48 -4.50 10.99 -18.61
N HIS A 49 -4.11 12.14 -19.14
CA HIS A 49 -4.10 12.42 -20.59
C HIS A 49 -2.73 12.23 -21.21
N ALA A 50 -1.71 12.79 -20.57
CA ALA A 50 -0.33 12.77 -21.07
C ALA A 50 0.68 12.71 -19.92
N GLY A 51 1.86 12.18 -20.23
CA GLY A 51 3.01 12.20 -19.33
C GLY A 51 4.27 12.46 -20.14
N VAL A 52 4.98 13.54 -19.83
CA VAL A 52 6.22 13.94 -20.53
C VAL A 52 7.33 14.28 -19.54
N PRO A 53 8.60 14.01 -19.87
CA PRO A 53 9.72 14.57 -19.14
C PRO A 53 9.65 16.09 -19.06
N SER A 54 9.84 16.68 -17.89
CA SER A 54 9.70 18.12 -17.68
C SER A 54 10.61 18.60 -16.55
N PRO A 55 11.10 19.84 -16.60
CA PRO A 55 11.57 20.53 -15.38
C PRO A 55 10.39 20.80 -14.44
N LEU A 56 10.68 21.13 -13.18
CA LEU A 56 9.67 21.74 -12.31
C LEU A 56 9.31 23.15 -12.79
N PRO A 57 8.20 23.75 -12.30
CA PRO A 57 7.97 25.18 -12.47
C PRO A 57 9.20 25.99 -12.06
N GLY A 58 9.51 27.06 -12.80
CA GLY A 58 10.68 27.92 -12.55
C GLY A 58 12.04 27.33 -12.93
N GLU A 59 12.17 26.01 -13.10
CA GLU A 59 13.43 25.38 -13.48
C GLU A 59 13.71 25.46 -14.99
N ARG A 60 15.00 25.46 -15.35
CA ARG A 60 15.44 25.40 -16.75
C ARG A 60 15.14 24.02 -17.35
N ASP A 61 14.53 24.02 -18.53
CA ASP A 61 14.37 22.80 -19.34
C ASP A 61 15.74 22.29 -19.84
N LEU A 62 16.06 21.05 -19.46
CA LEU A 62 17.31 20.37 -19.84
C LEU A 62 17.08 19.33 -20.95
N GLY A 63 15.85 19.21 -21.45
CA GLY A 63 15.41 18.27 -22.47
C GLY A 63 15.06 16.88 -21.93
N ASP A 64 14.43 16.07 -22.78
CA ASP A 64 13.81 14.78 -22.43
C ASP A 64 14.69 13.80 -21.65
N ILE A 65 16.00 13.82 -21.89
CA ILE A 65 16.96 12.88 -21.27
C ILE A 65 17.41 13.37 -19.89
N ASN A 66 17.46 14.69 -19.69
CA ASN A 66 18.07 15.29 -18.50
C ASN A 66 17.03 15.86 -17.52
N ASN A 67 15.78 16.04 -17.96
CA ASN A 67 14.69 16.46 -17.10
C ASN A 67 14.42 15.40 -16.03
N LYS A 68 14.46 15.85 -14.77
CA LYS A 68 14.43 14.99 -13.58
C LYS A 68 13.03 14.51 -13.20
N TYR A 69 11.99 15.12 -13.75
CA TYR A 69 10.59 14.81 -13.43
C TYR A 69 9.83 14.37 -14.68
N MET A 70 8.82 13.52 -14.47
CA MET A 70 7.68 13.39 -15.36
C MET A 70 6.62 14.39 -14.92
N LYS A 71 6.05 15.12 -15.86
CA LYS A 71 4.85 15.92 -15.66
C LYS A 71 3.68 15.20 -16.31
N TYR A 72 2.65 14.93 -15.52
CA TYR A 72 1.38 14.37 -15.94
C TYR A 72 0.36 15.48 -16.11
N GLU A 73 -0.23 15.56 -17.30
CA GLU A 73 -1.43 16.35 -17.53
C GLU A 73 -2.63 15.47 -17.17
N VAL A 74 -3.37 15.90 -16.16
CA VAL A 74 -4.49 15.12 -15.61
C VAL A 74 -5.74 15.99 -15.52
N GLU A 75 -6.89 15.36 -15.74
CA GLU A 75 -8.21 15.96 -15.55
C GLU A 75 -8.81 15.50 -14.23
N VAL A 76 -9.26 16.44 -13.41
CA VAL A 76 -9.90 16.15 -12.13
C VAL A 76 -11.30 15.58 -12.37
N VAL A 77 -11.55 14.36 -11.91
CA VAL A 77 -12.87 13.70 -11.99
C VAL A 77 -13.68 13.96 -10.72
N GLU A 78 -13.02 13.86 -9.55
CA GLU A 78 -13.59 14.09 -8.22
C GLU A 78 -12.47 14.57 -7.27
N SER A 79 -12.72 15.60 -6.48
CA SER A 79 -11.85 16.02 -5.37
C SER A 79 -12.38 15.46 -4.05
N PHE A 80 -11.52 14.84 -3.26
CA PHE A 80 -11.84 14.30 -1.93
C PHE A 80 -11.23 15.12 -0.80
N LYS A 81 -10.19 15.90 -1.10
CA LYS A 81 -9.47 16.76 -0.18
C LYS A 81 -9.07 18.02 -0.93
N GLU A 82 -9.36 19.17 -0.34
CA GLU A 82 -9.33 20.52 -0.93
C GLU A 82 -10.53 20.84 -1.85
N ASP A 83 -11.19 21.97 -1.57
CA ASP A 83 -12.34 22.48 -2.33
C ASP A 83 -11.90 23.27 -3.58
N ASP A 84 -10.60 23.49 -3.76
CA ASP A 84 -10.03 24.34 -4.82
C ASP A 84 -9.94 23.64 -6.19
N PHE A 85 -10.19 22.33 -6.26
CA PHE A 85 -10.11 21.55 -7.49
C PHE A 85 -11.50 21.25 -8.06
N GLU A 86 -11.82 21.88 -9.19
CA GLU A 86 -13.10 21.69 -9.86
C GLU A 86 -13.09 20.45 -10.77
N LYS A 87 -14.23 19.78 -10.86
CA LYS A 87 -14.43 18.68 -11.83
C LYS A 87 -14.23 19.18 -13.26
N GLY A 88 -13.39 18.48 -14.02
CA GLY A 88 -13.01 18.81 -15.39
C GLY A 88 -11.80 19.75 -15.49
N GLN A 89 -11.26 20.23 -14.36
CA GLN A 89 -10.06 21.05 -14.35
C GLN A 89 -8.85 20.23 -14.81
N ILE A 90 -8.05 20.79 -15.72
CA ILE A 90 -6.76 20.23 -16.13
C ILE A 90 -5.65 20.80 -15.24
N ILE A 91 -4.90 19.92 -14.61
CA ILE A 91 -3.78 20.27 -13.71
C ILE A 91 -2.53 19.48 -14.09
N ASN A 92 -1.38 19.97 -13.62
CA ASN A 92 -0.08 19.32 -13.80
C ASN A 92 0.37 18.68 -12.49
N VAL A 93 0.69 17.39 -12.52
CA VAL A 93 1.23 16.64 -11.37
C VAL A 93 2.60 16.08 -11.73
N TYR A 94 3.57 16.26 -10.86
CA TYR A 94 4.96 15.90 -11.10
C TYR A 94 5.36 14.61 -10.39
N SER A 95 6.29 13.86 -10.96
CA SER A 95 6.88 12.69 -10.31
C SER A 95 8.35 12.50 -10.70
N PRO A 96 9.26 12.22 -9.76
CA PRO A 96 10.68 12.02 -10.07
C PRO A 96 10.93 10.87 -11.07
N ARG A 97 11.97 10.96 -11.91
CA ARG A 97 12.32 9.94 -12.93
C ARG A 97 13.47 9.01 -12.57
N HIS A 98 14.42 9.47 -11.77
CA HIS A 98 15.74 8.83 -11.62
C HIS A 98 16.01 8.48 -10.15
N ASP A 99 15.49 7.33 -9.73
CA ASP A 99 15.82 6.63 -8.48
C ASP A 99 15.38 7.28 -7.15
N ILE A 100 14.83 8.50 -7.18
CA ILE A 100 14.22 9.15 -6.00
C ILE A 100 12.73 8.83 -5.95
N CYS A 101 12.38 7.60 -5.59
CA CYS A 101 11.01 7.21 -5.23
C CYS A 101 9.88 7.64 -6.17
N GLY A 102 10.14 8.00 -7.42
CA GLY A 102 9.11 8.51 -8.31
C GLY A 102 8.35 7.40 -9.01
N LYS A 103 7.21 7.78 -9.57
CA LYS A 103 6.26 6.91 -10.27
C LYS A 103 6.20 7.27 -11.77
N PRO A 104 7.34 7.30 -12.50
CA PRO A 104 7.37 7.77 -13.89
C PRO A 104 6.65 6.83 -14.87
N GLY A 105 6.31 5.60 -14.45
CA GLY A 105 5.80 4.52 -15.28
C GLY A 105 4.30 4.55 -15.59
N LEU A 106 3.53 5.52 -15.08
CA LEU A 106 2.05 5.54 -15.25
C LEU A 106 1.61 5.47 -16.73
N MET A 107 2.28 6.20 -17.63
CA MET A 107 1.93 6.14 -19.06
C MET A 107 2.23 4.77 -19.69
N ASP A 108 3.23 4.05 -19.19
CA ASP A 108 3.56 2.72 -19.69
C ASP A 108 2.58 1.67 -19.15
N GLU A 109 2.11 1.83 -17.90
CA GLU A 109 1.02 1.04 -17.32
C GLU A 109 -0.28 1.18 -18.14
N ILE A 110 -0.65 2.41 -18.49
CA ILE A 110 -1.83 2.70 -19.32
C ILE A 110 -1.69 2.09 -20.72
N ARG A 111 -0.53 2.27 -21.37
CA ARG A 111 -0.24 1.63 -22.68
C ARG A 111 -0.25 0.10 -22.60
N GLY A 112 0.07 -0.44 -21.42
CA GLY A 112 0.00 -1.87 -21.11
C GLY A 112 -1.43 -2.40 -20.89
N GLY A 113 -2.44 -1.54 -20.91
CA GLY A 113 -3.85 -1.90 -20.80
C GLY A 113 -4.51 -1.56 -19.46
N THR A 114 -3.81 -0.88 -18.54
CA THR A 114 -4.40 -0.34 -17.30
C THR A 114 -5.34 0.82 -17.64
N SER A 115 -6.42 1.01 -16.87
CA SER A 115 -7.25 2.22 -16.97
C SER A 115 -6.42 3.49 -16.87
N ASN A 116 -6.83 4.58 -17.54
CA ASN A 116 -6.22 5.90 -17.35
C ASN A 116 -6.84 6.71 -16.21
N GLU A 117 -7.84 6.16 -15.51
CA GLU A 117 -8.41 6.71 -14.29
C GLU A 117 -7.65 6.20 -13.05
N TYR A 118 -7.17 7.12 -12.21
CA TYR A 118 -6.35 6.85 -11.05
C TYR A 118 -6.79 7.68 -9.84
N LEU A 119 -6.58 7.13 -8.64
CA LEU A 119 -6.56 7.90 -7.40
C LEU A 119 -5.15 8.46 -7.19
N PHE A 120 -5.03 9.77 -7.00
CA PHE A 120 -3.81 10.47 -6.62
C PHE A 120 -4.00 11.11 -5.23
N VAL A 121 -3.38 10.54 -4.21
CA VAL A 121 -3.27 11.13 -2.87
C VAL A 121 -1.83 11.60 -2.70
N GLY A 122 -1.56 12.90 -2.75
CA GLY A 122 -0.20 13.42 -2.90
C GLY A 122 0.07 14.71 -2.15
N ASP A 123 1.26 15.26 -2.37
CA ASP A 123 1.80 16.37 -1.59
C ASP A 123 2.01 17.61 -2.49
N ILE A 124 1.97 18.79 -1.89
CA ILE A 124 2.34 20.05 -2.54
C ILE A 124 3.80 20.36 -2.20
N GLY A 125 4.66 20.25 -3.20
CA GLY A 125 6.04 20.71 -3.13
C GLY A 125 6.14 22.22 -3.34
N GLN A 126 7.23 22.82 -2.85
CA GLN A 126 7.57 24.21 -3.10
C GLN A 126 8.98 24.30 -3.70
N ILE A 127 9.15 25.12 -4.73
CA ILE A 127 10.48 25.47 -5.26
C ILE A 127 11.09 26.62 -4.44
N GLU A 128 12.40 26.87 -4.63
CA GLU A 128 13.12 27.92 -3.87
C GLU A 128 12.52 29.32 -4.03
N ASP A 129 11.90 29.62 -5.17
CA ASP A 129 11.24 30.90 -5.46
C ASP A 129 9.84 31.03 -4.84
N GLY A 130 9.33 29.97 -4.20
CA GLY A 130 8.05 29.94 -3.48
C GLY A 130 6.85 29.44 -4.28
N ASP A 131 7.03 29.12 -5.58
CA ASP A 131 5.95 28.52 -6.36
C ASP A 131 5.67 27.07 -5.90
N GLU A 132 4.39 26.75 -5.81
CA GLU A 132 3.90 25.43 -5.41
C GLU A 132 3.68 24.52 -6.62
N PHE A 133 3.91 23.21 -6.43
CA PHE A 133 3.66 22.20 -7.44
C PHE A 133 3.16 20.89 -6.82
N MET A 134 2.21 20.25 -7.48
CA MET A 134 1.67 18.96 -7.02
C MET A 134 2.65 17.84 -7.36
N VAL A 135 2.96 16.98 -6.39
CA VAL A 135 3.90 15.88 -6.56
C VAL A 135 3.35 14.56 -6.05
N ILE A 136 3.62 13.50 -6.81
CA ILE A 136 3.38 12.12 -6.40
C ILE A 136 4.66 11.29 -6.47
N THR A 137 4.75 10.33 -5.57
CA THR A 137 5.85 9.37 -5.42
C THR A 137 5.30 7.96 -5.27
N ASN A 138 6.18 6.96 -5.20
CA ASN A 138 5.86 5.57 -4.87
C ASN A 138 5.50 5.37 -3.40
N CYS A 139 5.66 6.40 -2.56
CA CYS A 139 5.26 6.35 -1.15
C CYS A 139 3.89 6.95 -0.90
N ASN A 140 3.34 7.65 -1.90
CA ASN A 140 1.99 8.16 -1.87
C ASN A 140 0.99 7.06 -2.28
N TRP A 141 -0.27 7.20 -1.89
CA TRP A 141 -1.34 6.33 -2.36
C TRP A 141 -1.76 6.72 -3.80
N VAL A 142 -1.15 6.03 -4.77
CA VAL A 142 -1.41 6.21 -6.21
C VAL A 142 -1.75 4.88 -6.87
N GLU A 143 -3.00 4.71 -7.26
CA GLU A 143 -3.54 3.40 -7.68
C GLU A 143 -4.65 3.56 -8.73
N PRO A 144 -4.81 2.62 -9.68
CA PRO A 144 -5.91 2.65 -10.63
C PRO A 144 -7.26 2.72 -9.93
N TRP A 145 -8.18 3.54 -10.43
CA TRP A 145 -9.47 3.75 -9.78
C TRP A 145 -10.30 2.46 -9.63
N GLU A 146 -10.14 1.54 -10.59
CA GLU A 146 -10.78 0.22 -10.59
C GLU A 146 -10.31 -0.72 -9.47
N ASP A 147 -9.07 -0.52 -8.98
CA ASP A 147 -8.49 -1.33 -7.91
C ASP A 147 -8.87 -0.82 -6.51
N ILE A 148 -9.40 0.41 -6.41
CA ILE A 148 -9.89 0.98 -5.15
C ILE A 148 -11.15 0.22 -4.72
N GLY A 149 -11.18 -0.28 -3.48
CA GLY A 149 -12.34 -0.97 -2.92
C GLY A 149 -13.54 -0.04 -2.67
N GLU A 150 -14.75 -0.59 -2.61
CA GLU A 150 -15.96 0.19 -2.29
C GLU A 150 -15.84 0.91 -0.94
N SER A 151 -15.42 0.20 0.11
CA SER A 151 -15.19 0.83 1.43
C SER A 151 -14.13 1.93 1.37
N GLN A 152 -13.07 1.78 0.57
CA GLN A 152 -12.06 2.82 0.42
C GLN A 152 -12.62 4.06 -0.30
N ARG A 153 -13.48 3.87 -1.31
CA ARG A 153 -14.21 4.98 -1.96
C ARG A 153 -15.15 5.69 -1.00
N ASP A 154 -15.86 4.95 -0.15
CA ASP A 154 -16.70 5.53 0.91
C ASP A 154 -15.85 6.30 1.94
N GLY A 155 -14.65 5.78 2.22
CA GLY A 155 -13.63 6.43 3.03
C GLY A 155 -13.23 7.79 2.47
N LEU A 156 -12.80 7.82 1.21
CA LEU A 156 -12.41 9.04 0.50
C LEU A 156 -13.52 10.10 0.50
N ARG A 157 -14.78 9.68 0.35
CA ARG A 157 -15.95 10.59 0.31
C ARG A 157 -16.43 11.09 1.68
N GLY A 158 -15.86 10.61 2.78
CA GLY A 158 -16.29 11.10 4.09
C GLY A 158 -15.56 10.52 5.28
N MET A 159 -15.43 9.19 5.40
CA MET A 159 -14.94 8.61 6.66
C MET A 159 -13.46 8.95 6.93
N TYR A 160 -12.63 9.15 5.91
CA TYR A 160 -11.22 9.53 6.07
C TYR A 160 -11.03 11.02 6.41
N THR A 161 -12.08 11.85 6.34
CA THR A 161 -11.98 13.28 6.70
C THR A 161 -11.76 13.49 8.20
N ASP A 162 -12.10 12.51 9.06
CA ASP A 162 -11.73 12.54 10.47
C ASP A 162 -10.29 12.03 10.66
N CYS A 163 -9.35 12.98 10.68
CA CYS A 163 -7.94 12.73 10.96
C CYS A 163 -7.56 12.92 12.43
N SER A 164 -8.54 12.92 13.35
CA SER A 164 -8.26 13.12 14.78
C SER A 164 -7.67 11.89 15.48
N CYS A 165 -7.63 10.75 14.79
CA CYS A 165 -7.11 9.49 15.27
C CYS A 165 -5.85 9.07 14.53
N THR A 166 -4.86 8.58 15.28
CA THR A 166 -3.64 7.99 14.72
C THR A 166 -3.82 6.49 14.53
N ILE A 167 -3.50 5.99 13.34
CA ILE A 167 -3.47 4.57 13.02
C ILE A 167 -2.04 4.09 13.12
N PHE A 168 -1.79 3.17 14.05
CA PHE A 168 -0.42 2.73 14.33
C PHE A 168 -0.10 1.45 13.54
N PRO A 169 0.87 1.51 12.59
CA PRO A 169 1.37 0.31 11.95
C PRO A 169 2.18 -0.50 12.95
N VAL A 170 1.89 -1.79 13.06
CA VAL A 170 2.76 -2.71 13.81
C VAL A 170 3.89 -3.18 12.90
N SER A 171 4.85 -2.29 12.63
CA SER A 171 6.06 -2.60 11.84
C SER A 171 7.30 -2.69 12.73
N GLY A 172 7.61 -3.91 13.18
CA GLY A 172 8.81 -4.24 13.96
C GLY A 172 8.72 -5.65 14.57
N PRO A 173 9.83 -6.35 14.84
CA PRO A 173 9.80 -7.43 15.81
C PRO A 173 9.41 -6.77 17.13
N MET A 174 8.19 -7.01 17.62
CA MET A 174 7.88 -6.70 19.01
C MET A 174 9.05 -7.21 19.86
N ASP A 175 9.65 -6.35 20.67
CA ASP A 175 10.38 -6.83 21.82
C ASP A 175 9.35 -7.66 22.61
N ILE A 176 9.51 -8.98 22.58
CA ILE A 176 8.53 -9.94 23.10
C ILE A 176 8.67 -9.93 24.63
N GLY A 177 8.30 -8.81 25.23
CA GLY A 177 8.10 -8.64 26.66
C GLY A 177 6.65 -8.92 27.09
N ASP A 178 5.70 -9.00 26.15
CA ASP A 178 4.35 -9.45 26.46
C ASP A 178 3.75 -10.27 25.30
N THR A 179 3.39 -11.52 25.58
CA THR A 179 2.94 -12.51 24.60
C THR A 179 1.41 -12.57 24.48
N ASN A 180 0.70 -11.52 24.93
CA ASN A 180 -0.73 -11.59 25.23
C ASN A 180 -1.67 -10.63 24.45
N ALA A 181 -1.20 -9.75 23.57
CA ALA A 181 -2.10 -8.85 22.83
C ALA A 181 -2.49 -9.42 21.45
N ASP A 182 -3.79 -9.38 21.16
CA ASP A 182 -4.41 -9.88 19.93
C ASP A 182 -3.75 -9.29 18.67
N ARG A 183 -3.41 -10.18 17.73
CA ARG A 183 -2.58 -9.89 16.54
C ARG A 183 -3.26 -9.01 15.49
N PHE A 184 -4.56 -8.89 15.62
CA PHE A 184 -5.48 -8.04 14.89
C PHE A 184 -6.55 -7.69 15.90
N SER A 185 -6.91 -6.42 15.98
CA SER A 185 -7.80 -5.93 17.01
C SER A 185 -8.90 -5.12 16.39
N TYR A 186 -10.08 -5.32 16.96
CA TYR A 186 -11.30 -4.63 16.56
C TYR A 186 -11.47 -3.33 17.38
N ASP A 187 -10.96 -3.33 18.61
CA ASP A 187 -11.24 -2.29 19.61
C ASP A 187 -10.19 -1.17 19.65
N ASN A 188 -9.25 -1.16 18.71
CA ASN A 188 -8.24 -0.11 18.57
C ASN A 188 -7.77 -0.02 17.11
N CYS A 189 -7.24 1.14 16.72
CA CYS A 189 -6.79 1.40 15.36
C CYS A 189 -5.38 0.86 15.08
N PHE A 190 -5.10 -0.38 15.49
CA PHE A 190 -3.90 -1.09 15.07
C PHE A 190 -4.17 -1.82 13.77
N PHE A 191 -3.20 -1.79 12.86
CA PHE A 191 -3.19 -2.63 11.66
C PHE A 191 -1.83 -3.30 11.46
N ASN A 192 -1.84 -4.46 10.80
CA ASN A 192 -0.64 -5.26 10.57
C ASN A 192 -0.66 -5.95 9.19
N PRO A 193 -0.42 -5.17 8.11
CA PRO A 193 -0.48 -5.65 6.74
C PRO A 193 0.56 -6.75 6.47
N VAL A 194 1.76 -6.61 7.04
CA VAL A 194 2.84 -7.60 6.93
C VAL A 194 2.41 -8.94 7.51
N LYS A 195 1.76 -8.95 8.67
CA LYS A 195 1.30 -10.19 9.29
C LYS A 195 0.14 -10.81 8.52
N ALA A 196 -0.79 -10.01 8.02
CA ALA A 196 -1.87 -10.49 7.15
C ALA A 196 -1.30 -11.21 5.93
N GLN A 197 -0.30 -10.61 5.26
CA GLN A 197 0.41 -11.21 4.13
C GLN A 197 1.12 -12.52 4.52
N VAL A 198 1.92 -12.53 5.60
CA VAL A 198 2.66 -13.71 6.07
C VAL A 198 1.72 -14.87 6.42
N LEU A 199 0.59 -14.57 7.04
CA LEU A 199 -0.43 -15.56 7.40
C LEU A 199 -1.34 -15.93 6.21
N LYS A 200 -1.20 -15.27 5.06
CA LYS A 200 -2.05 -15.43 3.87
C LYS A 200 -3.53 -15.24 4.20
N VAL A 201 -3.83 -14.19 4.97
CA VAL A 201 -5.19 -13.78 5.30
C VAL A 201 -5.45 -12.38 4.79
N LYS A 202 -6.73 -12.01 4.64
CA LYS A 202 -7.13 -10.67 4.25
C LYS A 202 -6.67 -9.64 5.29
N ASP A 203 -6.18 -8.51 4.82
CA ASP A 203 -5.89 -7.33 5.65
C ASP A 203 -7.16 -6.47 5.72
N CYS A 204 -8.01 -6.76 6.70
CA CYS A 204 -9.35 -6.16 6.77
C CYS A 204 -9.30 -4.68 7.12
N GLU A 205 -8.30 -4.29 7.90
CA GLU A 205 -8.03 -2.93 8.31
C GLU A 205 -7.79 -2.06 7.07
N THR A 206 -6.79 -2.38 6.24
CA THR A 206 -6.49 -1.61 5.01
C THR A 206 -7.63 -1.62 3.97
N LEU A 207 -8.40 -2.71 3.89
CA LEU A 207 -9.45 -2.87 2.88
C LEU A 207 -10.78 -2.20 3.27
N HIS A 208 -11.13 -2.20 4.56
CA HIS A 208 -12.48 -1.85 5.03
C HIS A 208 -12.51 -1.01 6.32
N GLY A 209 -11.36 -0.76 6.94
CA GLY A 209 -11.27 -0.10 8.23
C GLY A 209 -11.37 1.42 8.13
N PHE A 210 -12.21 2.00 9.00
CA PHE A 210 -12.23 3.45 9.28
C PHE A 210 -11.90 3.66 10.74
N CYS A 211 -10.80 4.34 11.05
CA CYS A 211 -10.45 4.67 12.42
C CYS A 211 -11.07 6.00 12.81
N LEU A 212 -12.10 5.96 13.67
CA LEU A 212 -12.89 7.15 14.01
C LEU A 212 -12.85 7.43 15.51
N ARG A 213 -12.93 8.71 15.86
CA ARG A 213 -13.01 9.13 17.25
C ARG A 213 -14.40 8.85 17.82
N GLN A 214 -14.42 8.19 18.95
CA GLN A 214 -15.61 7.79 19.66
C GLN A 214 -16.04 8.86 20.68
N SER A 215 -17.28 8.78 21.17
CA SER A 215 -17.82 9.72 22.16
C SER A 215 -17.05 9.72 23.50
N ASP A 216 -16.42 8.60 23.85
CA ASP A 216 -15.54 8.44 25.01
C ASP A 216 -14.11 9.01 24.77
N ARG A 217 -13.89 9.66 23.63
CA ARG A 217 -12.61 10.23 23.14
C ARG A 217 -11.54 9.19 22.80
N THR A 218 -11.88 7.90 22.75
CA THR A 218 -10.98 6.86 22.24
C THR A 218 -11.10 6.71 20.73
N CYS A 219 -10.09 6.12 20.10
CA CYS A 219 -10.08 5.83 18.66
C CYS A 219 -10.24 4.32 18.44
N ARG A 220 -11.21 3.93 17.61
CA ARG A 220 -11.52 2.54 17.31
C ARG A 220 -11.87 2.38 15.84
N TRP A 221 -11.75 1.16 15.32
CA TRP A 221 -12.31 0.83 14.02
C TRP A 221 -13.83 0.95 14.05
N GLU A 222 -14.41 1.55 13.01
CA GLU A 222 -15.84 1.67 12.83
C GLU A 222 -16.48 0.32 12.49
N ASN A 223 -17.69 0.10 13.00
CA ASN A 223 -18.36 -1.20 12.98
C ASN A 223 -19.17 -1.43 11.70
N THR A 224 -18.55 -1.25 10.54
CA THR A 224 -19.24 -1.45 9.25
C THR A 224 -19.43 -2.94 8.95
N ASP A 225 -20.49 -3.27 8.22
CA ASP A 225 -20.80 -4.65 7.84
C ASP A 225 -19.63 -5.29 7.05
N ALA A 226 -19.05 -4.55 6.12
CA ALA A 226 -17.91 -5.00 5.32
C ALA A 226 -16.68 -5.33 6.19
N PHE A 227 -16.37 -4.46 7.16
CA PHE A 227 -15.25 -4.69 8.08
C PHE A 227 -15.50 -5.90 8.97
N GLN A 228 -16.70 -6.01 9.56
CA GLN A 228 -17.09 -7.15 10.39
C GLN A 228 -17.08 -8.48 9.64
N GLU A 229 -17.62 -8.50 8.42
CA GLU A 229 -17.63 -9.69 7.58
C GLU A 229 -16.21 -10.11 7.24
N CYS A 230 -15.36 -9.19 6.78
CA CYS A 230 -13.95 -9.49 6.50
C CYS A 230 -13.26 -10.07 7.73
N PHE A 231 -13.45 -9.44 8.90
CA PHE A 231 -12.83 -9.88 10.14
C PHE A 231 -13.31 -11.28 10.56
N ALA A 232 -14.60 -11.58 10.38
CA ALA A 232 -15.17 -12.89 10.63
C ALA A 232 -14.61 -13.95 9.66
N THR A 233 -14.51 -13.63 8.36
CA THR A 233 -13.88 -14.51 7.36
C THR A 233 -12.43 -14.78 7.68
N ARG A 234 -11.65 -13.74 8.03
CA ARG A 234 -10.25 -13.88 8.45
C ARG A 234 -10.13 -14.81 9.66
N LYS A 235 -10.98 -14.61 10.68
CA LYS A 235 -11.03 -15.49 11.86
C LYS A 235 -11.32 -16.93 11.45
N SER A 236 -12.27 -17.15 10.55
CA SER A 236 -12.56 -18.49 10.00
C SER A 236 -11.34 -19.11 9.32
N SER A 237 -10.64 -18.36 8.45
CA SER A 237 -9.42 -18.80 7.75
C SER A 237 -8.26 -19.12 8.69
N LEU A 238 -8.08 -18.34 9.75
CA LEU A 238 -7.12 -18.64 10.81
C LEU A 238 -7.52 -19.89 11.59
N THR A 239 -8.83 -20.17 11.72
CA THR A 239 -9.33 -21.32 12.47
C THR A 239 -9.36 -22.65 11.70
N THR A 240 -9.15 -22.64 10.39
CA THR A 240 -8.97 -23.86 9.58
C THR A 240 -7.51 -24.30 9.56
N SER A 241 -6.56 -23.37 9.64
CA SER A 241 -5.13 -23.64 9.81
C SER A 241 -4.72 -23.52 11.28
N ALA A 242 -4.74 -24.64 12.02
CA ALA A 242 -4.25 -24.66 13.40
C ALA A 242 -2.74 -24.27 13.53
N ALA A 243 -2.01 -24.09 12.42
CA ALA A 243 -0.63 -23.63 12.39
C ALA A 243 -0.50 -22.09 12.53
N ALA A 244 -1.58 -21.33 12.31
CA ALA A 244 -1.55 -19.87 12.38
C ALA A 244 -1.64 -19.32 13.82
N VAL A 245 -2.12 -20.14 14.76
CA VAL A 245 -2.24 -19.77 16.18
C VAL A 245 -1.01 -20.19 16.95
N THR A 246 -0.40 -19.21 17.60
CA THR A 246 0.95 -19.25 18.16
C THR A 246 0.97 -18.91 19.65
N THR A 247 -0.18 -18.58 20.24
CA THR A 247 -0.39 -18.40 21.68
C THR A 247 -1.59 -19.22 22.15
N LYS A 248 -1.65 -19.53 23.45
CA LYS A 248 -2.76 -20.27 24.05
C LYS A 248 -4.05 -19.44 24.04
N GLU A 249 -3.92 -18.13 24.21
CA GLU A 249 -4.99 -17.13 24.21
C GLU A 249 -5.64 -17.03 22.83
N GLY A 250 -4.85 -17.10 21.75
CA GLY A 250 -5.35 -17.19 20.38
C GLY A 250 -6.22 -18.43 20.13
N CYS A 251 -6.16 -19.46 20.98
CA CYS A 251 -7.08 -20.59 20.90
C CYS A 251 -8.53 -20.22 21.30
N LYS A 252 -8.77 -19.06 21.92
CA LYS A 252 -10.12 -18.54 22.19
C LYS A 252 -10.88 -18.20 20.91
N LEU A 253 -10.18 -18.03 19.78
CA LEU A 253 -10.79 -17.81 18.46
C LEU A 253 -11.57 -19.03 17.95
N PHE A 254 -11.31 -20.22 18.50
CA PHE A 254 -11.99 -21.46 18.15
C PHE A 254 -13.01 -21.86 19.21
N SER A 255 -14.00 -22.66 18.81
CA SER A 255 -14.92 -23.36 19.70
C SER A 255 -14.79 -24.89 19.57
N GLY A 256 -15.29 -25.62 20.56
CA GLY A 256 -15.40 -27.08 20.55
C GLY A 256 -14.09 -27.83 20.27
N ARG A 257 -14.13 -28.78 19.31
CA ARG A 257 -13.02 -29.69 18.99
C ARG A 257 -11.77 -28.95 18.49
N LYS A 258 -11.94 -27.87 17.73
CA LYS A 258 -10.81 -27.08 17.20
C LYS A 258 -10.09 -26.30 18.30
N LYS A 259 -10.82 -25.74 19.28
CA LYS A 259 -10.22 -25.12 20.48
C LYS A 259 -9.36 -26.11 21.24
N ARG A 260 -9.86 -27.32 21.44
CA ARG A 260 -9.10 -28.40 22.11
C ARG A 260 -7.85 -28.78 21.33
N GLN A 261 -7.93 -28.93 20.01
CA GLN A 261 -6.78 -29.22 19.14
C GLN A 261 -5.73 -28.12 19.16
N CYS A 262 -6.14 -26.85 19.15
CA CYS A 262 -5.25 -25.70 19.28
C CYS A 262 -4.51 -25.73 20.62
N LEU A 263 -5.24 -25.86 21.74
CA LEU A 263 -4.66 -25.91 23.09
C LEU A 263 -3.69 -27.09 23.27
N LEU A 264 -3.97 -28.24 22.64
CA LEU A 264 -3.12 -29.42 22.69
C LEU A 264 -1.74 -29.22 22.05
N LYS A 265 -1.60 -28.32 21.06
CA LYS A 265 -0.29 -28.00 20.46
C LYS A 265 0.66 -27.37 21.48
N PHE A 266 0.14 -26.49 22.33
CA PHE A 266 0.93 -25.84 23.39
C PHE A 266 1.27 -26.80 24.53
N LEU A 267 0.40 -27.77 24.82
CA LEU A 267 0.68 -28.81 25.81
C LEU A 267 1.79 -29.78 25.34
N LYS A 268 1.83 -30.12 24.04
CA LYS A 268 2.89 -30.98 23.48
C LYS A 268 4.26 -30.30 23.45
N ASN A 269 4.32 -29.01 23.09
CA ASN A 269 5.59 -28.28 23.05
C ASN A 269 6.21 -28.08 24.45
N ARG A 270 5.39 -27.98 25.50
CA ARG A 270 5.86 -27.86 26.89
C ARG A 270 6.56 -29.13 27.41
N ASN A 271 6.26 -30.29 26.85
CA ASN A 271 6.88 -31.57 27.22
C ASN A 271 8.17 -31.85 26.45
N ASN A 272 8.40 -31.21 25.30
CA ASN A 272 9.61 -31.39 24.50
C ASN A 272 10.76 -30.43 24.88
N GLY A 273 10.48 -29.34 25.61
CA GLY A 273 11.50 -28.42 26.15
C GLY A 273 11.97 -28.74 27.57
N ARG A 274 11.61 -29.91 28.11
CA ARG A 274 11.97 -30.39 29.46
C ARG A 274 12.79 -31.68 29.44
N LYS A 275 13.40 -32.01 28.30
CA LYS A 275 14.39 -33.08 28.17
C LYS A 275 15.75 -32.49 27.87
#